data_AF-U7VAX8-F1
#
_entry.id   AF-U7VAX8-F1
#
_cell.length_a   1.000
_cell.length_b   1.000
_cell.length_c   1.000
_cell.angle_alpha   90.00
_cell.angle_beta   90.00
_cell.angle_gamma   90.00
#
_symmetry.space_group_name_H-M   'P 1'
#
loop_
_entity.id
_entity.type
_entity.pdbx_description
1 polymer ?
#
loop_
_entity_poly.entity_id
_entity_poly.type
_entity_poly.pdbx_seq_one_letter_code
_entity_poly.pdbx_strand_id
1 'polypeptide(L)'
;MQEFNKKVFTYLLVTGILFSLVGIFGIFSPTIFSVYLVDILAAFFLVSGVKNFTKGFQFRKVPNFHWGLYIFIGVLEVVISLSLFSTPFASQIYMIIYAGIFMIFKGIFIVLNILFNRKIFPSLVDFSLGSGIIDLLFGVLLVALPFFSQQFIFLCIAWYILFSGANLILSAFYFKRSQ
;
A
#
# COMPACT_ATOMS: atom_id res chain seq x y z
N MET A 1 3.64 -7.28 -36.31
CA MET A 1 3.53 -6.04 -35.51
C MET A 1 2.08 -5.64 -35.22
N GLN A 2 1.18 -5.59 -36.21
CA GLN A 2 -0.23 -5.18 -35.99
C GLN A 2 -1.00 -6.03 -34.97
N GLU A 3 -0.81 -7.36 -34.96
CA GLU A 3 -1.48 -8.24 -34.00
C GLU A 3 -1.04 -8.01 -32.54
N PHE A 4 0.26 -7.75 -32.33
CA PHE A 4 0.81 -7.40 -31.02
C PHE A 4 0.21 -6.10 -30.50
N ASN A 5 0.11 -5.08 -31.36
CA ASN A 5 -0.44 -3.78 -31.00
C ASN A 5 -1.93 -3.87 -30.64
N LYS A 6 -2.69 -4.69 -31.36
CA LYS A 6 -4.10 -4.97 -31.04
C LYS A 6 -4.22 -5.64 -29.67
N LYS A 7 -3.38 -6.64 -29.37
CA LYS A 7 -3.37 -7.31 -28.06
C LYS A 7 -3.05 -6.35 -26.92
N VAL A 8 -2.03 -5.50 -27.08
CA VAL A 8 -1.65 -4.47 -26.08
C VAL A 8 -2.80 -3.47 -25.86
N PHE A 9 -3.39 -2.95 -26.94
CA PHE A 9 -4.53 -2.05 -26.87
C PHE A 9 -5.71 -2.66 -26.10
N THR A 10 -6.11 -3.88 -26.46
CA THR A 10 -7.22 -4.58 -25.80
C THR A 10 -6.90 -4.84 -24.33
N TYR A 11 -5.68 -5.27 -24.01
CA TYR A 11 -5.26 -5.48 -22.62
C TYR A 11 -5.37 -4.20 -21.78
N LEU A 12 -4.83 -3.08 -22.27
CA LEU A 12 -4.88 -1.79 -21.57
C LEU A 12 -6.32 -1.30 -21.39
N LEU A 13 -7.15 -1.41 -22.43
CA LEU A 13 -8.53 -0.95 -22.40
C LEU A 13 -9.38 -1.79 -21.44
N VAL A 14 -9.29 -3.13 -21.51
CA VAL A 14 -10.03 -4.03 -20.61
C VAL A 14 -9.58 -3.83 -19.16
N THR A 15 -8.26 -3.78 -18.91
CA THR A 15 -7.73 -3.55 -17.57
C THR A 15 -8.17 -2.19 -17.02
N GLY A 16 -8.13 -1.15 -17.85
CA GLY A 16 -8.55 0.19 -17.47
C GLY A 16 -10.04 0.25 -17.10
N ILE A 17 -10.92 -0.37 -17.90
CA ILE A 17 -12.37 -0.45 -17.58
C ILE A 17 -12.58 -1.20 -16.26
N LEU A 18 -11.93 -2.36 -16.08
CA LEU A 18 -12.05 -3.13 -14.84
C LEU A 18 -11.63 -2.31 -13.62
N PHE A 19 -10.49 -1.63 -13.70
CA PHE A 19 -10.00 -0.77 -12.62
C PHE A 19 -10.97 0.38 -12.34
N SER A 20 -11.47 1.06 -13.37
CA SER A 20 -12.45 2.13 -13.18
C SER A 20 -13.74 1.64 -12.51
N LEU A 21 -14.25 0.46 -12.89
CA LEU A 21 -15.43 -0.13 -12.26
C LEU A 21 -15.17 -0.49 -10.79
N VAL A 22 -14.02 -1.07 -10.48
CA VAL A 22 -13.61 -1.38 -9.10
C VAL A 22 -13.47 -0.10 -8.26
N GLY A 23 -12.89 0.96 -8.83
CA GLY A 23 -12.76 2.25 -8.16
C GLY A 23 -14.12 2.91 -7.90
N ILE A 24 -15.02 2.91 -8.88
CA ILE A 24 -16.40 3.39 -8.73
C ILE A 24 -17.12 2.61 -7.62
N PHE A 25 -17.04 1.28 -7.65
CA PHE A 25 -17.59 0.42 -6.61
C PHE A 25 -17.04 0.78 -5.22
N GLY A 26 -15.72 0.99 -5.12
CA GLY A 26 -15.08 1.37 -3.87
C GLY A 26 -15.54 2.72 -3.31
N ILE A 27 -15.87 3.68 -4.18
CA ILE A 27 -16.37 5.00 -3.77
C ILE A 27 -17.81 4.89 -3.25
N PHE A 28 -18.68 4.15 -3.94
CA PHE A 28 -20.09 4.02 -3.55
C PHE A 28 -20.32 3.04 -2.40
N SER A 29 -19.40 2.12 -2.14
CA SER A 29 -19.53 1.12 -1.08
C SER A 29 -18.20 0.93 -0.31
N PRO A 30 -17.73 1.95 0.42
CA PRO A 30 -16.40 1.93 1.06
C PRO A 30 -16.24 0.80 2.07
N THR A 31 -17.29 0.48 2.82
CA THR A 31 -17.27 -0.57 3.85
C THR A 31 -17.13 -1.97 3.26
N ILE A 32 -17.79 -2.25 2.14
CA ILE A 32 -17.70 -3.56 1.49
C ILE A 32 -16.35 -3.66 0.76
N PHE A 33 -15.95 -2.58 0.11
CA PHE A 33 -14.68 -2.47 -0.58
C PHE A 33 -13.48 -2.69 0.36
N SER A 34 -13.54 -2.18 1.59
CA SER A 34 -12.47 -2.38 2.57
C SER A 34 -12.27 -3.85 2.94
N VAL A 35 -13.35 -4.61 3.10
CA VAL A 35 -13.30 -6.05 3.40
C VAL A 35 -12.60 -6.80 2.26
N TYR A 36 -13.04 -6.58 1.02
CA TYR A 36 -12.43 -7.24 -0.14
C TYR A 36 -10.97 -6.85 -0.35
N LEU A 37 -10.61 -5.58 -0.13
CA LEU A 37 -9.20 -5.17 -0.22
C LEU A 37 -8.34 -5.88 0.81
N VAL A 38 -8.85 -6.10 2.02
CA VAL A 38 -8.13 -6.83 3.07
C VAL A 38 -7.96 -8.30 2.70
N ASP A 39 -8.96 -8.92 2.11
CA ASP A 39 -8.86 -10.30 1.60
C ASP A 39 -7.83 -10.41 0.46
N ILE A 40 -7.82 -9.44 -0.46
CA ILE A 40 -6.83 -9.37 -1.55
C ILE A 40 -5.41 -9.23 -0.98
N LEU A 41 -5.23 -8.35 0.02
CA LEU A 41 -3.95 -8.17 0.70
C LEU A 41 -3.53 -9.44 1.46
N ALA A 42 -4.46 -10.12 2.12
CA ALA A 42 -4.21 -11.39 2.80
C ALA A 42 -3.73 -12.46 1.81
N ALA A 43 -4.38 -12.58 0.66
CA ALA A 43 -3.96 -13.50 -0.41
C ALA A 43 -2.58 -13.13 -0.97
N PHE A 44 -2.32 -11.83 -1.17
CA PHE A 44 -1.00 -11.34 -1.59
C PHE A 44 0.09 -11.72 -0.60
N PHE A 45 -0.11 -11.48 0.70
CA PHE A 45 0.85 -11.85 1.73
C PHE A 45 1.04 -13.36 1.84
N LEU A 46 0.00 -14.17 1.63
CA LEU A 46 0.14 -15.62 1.60
C LEU A 46 1.09 -16.06 0.49
N VAL A 47 0.84 -15.58 -0.73
CA VAL A 47 1.64 -15.93 -1.90
C VAL A 47 3.06 -15.38 -1.79
N SER A 48 3.22 -14.15 -1.29
CA SER A 48 4.53 -13.53 -1.01
C SER A 48 5.31 -14.34 0.03
N GLY A 49 4.65 -14.70 1.12
CA GLY A 49 5.24 -15.44 2.23
C GLY A 49 5.75 -16.81 1.80
N VAL A 50 4.93 -17.57 1.06
CA VAL A 50 5.35 -18.86 0.49
C VAL A 50 6.53 -18.69 -0.48
N LYS A 51 6.53 -17.66 -1.34
CA LYS A 51 7.65 -17.37 -2.25
C LYS A 51 8.93 -16.99 -1.51
N ASN A 52 8.84 -16.17 -0.47
CA ASN A 52 10.01 -15.74 0.30
C ASN A 52 10.57 -16.88 1.14
N PHE A 53 9.69 -17.69 1.74
CA PHE A 53 10.08 -18.91 2.43
C PHE A 53 10.84 -19.86 1.49
N THR A 54 10.26 -20.19 0.33
CA THR A 54 10.89 -21.07 -0.67
C THR A 54 12.23 -20.53 -1.18
N LYS A 55 12.33 -19.22 -1.49
CA LYS A 55 13.61 -18.56 -1.83
C LYS A 55 14.65 -18.74 -0.72
N GLY A 56 14.25 -18.52 0.54
CA GLY A 56 15.13 -18.69 1.69
C GLY A 56 15.74 -20.09 1.77
N PHE A 57 14.98 -21.15 1.46
CA PHE A 57 15.52 -22.51 1.39
C PHE A 57 16.39 -22.74 0.14
N GLN A 58 15.95 -22.28 -1.03
CA GLN A 58 16.64 -22.51 -2.29
C GLN A 58 18.02 -21.87 -2.33
N PHE A 59 18.15 -20.65 -1.81
CA PHE A 59 19.38 -19.86 -1.90
C PHE A 59 20.26 -19.96 -0.64
N ARG A 60 20.00 -20.94 0.24
CA ARG A 60 20.78 -21.14 1.49
C ARG A 60 22.29 -21.35 1.25
N LYS A 61 22.67 -21.90 0.08
CA LYS A 61 24.06 -22.17 -0.29
C LYS A 61 24.72 -21.06 -1.12
N VAL A 62 24.00 -19.97 -1.42
CA VAL A 62 24.54 -18.88 -2.24
C VAL A 62 25.32 -17.89 -1.36
N PRO A 63 26.60 -17.62 -1.67
CA PRO A 63 27.40 -16.67 -0.90
C PRO A 63 26.80 -15.26 -0.96
N ASN A 64 26.88 -14.50 0.14
CA ASN A 64 26.29 -13.17 0.34
C ASN A 64 24.76 -13.09 0.23
N PHE A 65 24.06 -14.23 0.16
CA PHE A 65 22.60 -14.26 0.19
C PHE A 65 22.07 -14.36 1.63
N HIS A 66 21.24 -13.40 2.05
CA HIS A 66 20.66 -13.33 3.38
C HIS A 66 19.47 -14.29 3.54
N TRP A 67 19.69 -15.59 3.31
CA TRP A 67 18.64 -16.61 3.31
C TRP A 67 17.77 -16.60 4.58
N GLY A 68 18.40 -16.36 5.74
CA GLY A 68 17.70 -16.32 7.03
C GLY A 68 16.63 -15.22 7.09
N LEU A 69 16.90 -14.04 6.51
CA LEU A 69 15.93 -12.95 6.44
C LEU A 69 14.73 -13.34 5.57
N TYR A 70 14.96 -13.98 4.43
CA TYR A 70 13.87 -14.42 3.54
C TYR A 70 12.96 -15.47 4.18
N ILE A 71 13.54 -16.43 4.93
CA ILE A 71 12.74 -17.39 5.69
C ILE A 71 11.93 -16.67 6.77
N PHE A 72 12.57 -15.79 7.54
CA PHE A 72 11.91 -15.05 8.61
C PHE A 72 10.75 -14.18 8.09
N ILE A 73 11.00 -13.39 7.04
CA ILE A 73 9.97 -12.59 6.36
C ILE A 73 8.87 -13.48 5.82
N GLY A 74 9.22 -14.59 5.18
CA GLY A 74 8.23 -15.53 4.63
C GLY A 74 7.29 -16.11 5.68
N VAL A 75 7.84 -16.51 6.85
CA VAL A 75 7.04 -16.98 7.98
C VAL A 75 6.13 -15.87 8.52
N LEU A 76 6.67 -14.67 8.70
CA LEU A 76 5.87 -13.52 9.17
C LEU A 76 4.72 -13.21 8.23
N GLU A 77 4.95 -13.16 6.92
CA GLU A 77 3.91 -12.88 5.92
C GLU A 77 2.81 -13.93 5.91
N VAL A 78 3.15 -15.22 6.09
CA VAL A 78 2.14 -16.30 6.21
C VAL A 78 1.32 -16.14 7.48
N VAL A 79 1.96 -15.85 8.62
CA VAL A 79 1.24 -15.64 9.89
C VAL A 79 0.30 -14.43 9.80
N ILE A 80 0.77 -13.32 9.25
CA ILE A 80 -0.03 -12.12 9.00
C ILE A 80 -1.22 -12.45 8.10
N SER A 81 -1.00 -13.16 6.98
CA SER A 81 -2.07 -13.58 6.08
C SER A 81 -3.16 -14.40 6.78
N LEU A 82 -2.77 -15.43 7.55
CA LEU A 82 -3.72 -16.26 8.29
C LEU A 82 -4.53 -15.45 9.30
N SER A 83 -3.90 -14.48 9.97
CA SER A 83 -4.60 -13.57 10.88
C SER A 83 -5.60 -12.67 10.16
N LEU A 84 -5.25 -12.17 8.97
CA LEU A 84 -6.11 -11.30 8.16
C LEU A 84 -7.36 -12.05 7.71
N PHE A 85 -7.22 -13.29 7.24
CA PHE A 85 -8.36 -14.12 6.84
C PHE A 85 -9.26 -14.52 8.00
N SER A 86 -8.70 -14.71 9.20
CA SER A 86 -9.47 -15.15 10.36
C SER A 86 -10.39 -14.04 10.89
N THR A 87 -9.91 -12.79 10.87
CA THR A 87 -10.67 -11.63 11.39
C THR A 87 -10.47 -10.37 10.53
N PRO A 88 -11.10 -10.27 9.35
CA PRO A 88 -10.90 -9.14 8.44
C PRO A 88 -11.26 -7.78 9.04
N PHE A 89 -12.33 -7.70 9.83
CA PHE A 89 -12.74 -6.44 10.45
C PHE A 89 -11.82 -5.99 11.58
N ALA A 90 -11.42 -6.91 12.46
CA ALA A 90 -10.53 -6.57 13.57
C ALA A 90 -9.14 -6.19 13.07
N SER A 91 -8.62 -6.94 12.07
CA SER A 91 -7.32 -6.66 11.46
C SER A 91 -7.24 -5.29 10.78
N GLN A 92 -8.32 -4.81 10.16
CA GLN A 92 -8.40 -3.44 9.62
C GLN A 92 -8.15 -2.38 10.71
N ILE A 93 -8.82 -2.53 11.86
CA ILE A 93 -8.68 -1.59 12.98
C ILE A 93 -7.27 -1.65 13.57
N TYR A 94 -6.73 -2.86 13.77
CA TYR A 94 -5.37 -3.02 14.32
C TYR A 94 -4.31 -2.41 13.41
N MET A 95 -4.40 -2.61 12.09
CA MET A 95 -3.45 -2.02 11.15
C MET A 95 -3.47 -0.49 11.19
N ILE A 96 -4.65 0.12 11.31
CA ILE A 96 -4.80 1.58 11.41
C ILE A 96 -4.20 2.11 12.72
N ILE A 97 -4.46 1.43 13.84
CA ILE A 97 -3.91 1.82 15.14
C ILE A 97 -2.39 1.69 15.13
N TYR A 98 -1.83 0.58 14.62
CA TYR A 98 -0.39 0.41 14.51
C TYR A 98 0.25 1.46 13.60
N ALA A 99 -0.36 1.75 12.45
CA ALA A 99 0.10 2.82 11.56
C ALA A 99 0.06 4.17 12.27
N GLY A 100 -1.00 4.47 13.01
CA GLY A 100 -1.14 5.71 13.78
C GLY A 100 -0.07 5.86 14.86
N ILE A 101 0.17 4.82 15.67
CA ILE A 101 1.24 4.79 16.68
C ILE A 101 2.60 5.01 16.02
N PHE A 102 2.87 4.31 14.91
CA PHE A 102 4.11 4.46 14.15
C PHE A 102 4.30 5.89 13.64
N MET A 103 3.24 6.51 13.10
CA MET A 103 3.27 7.91 12.65
C MET A 103 3.54 8.88 13.79
N ILE A 104 2.96 8.66 14.97
CA ILE A 104 3.27 9.47 16.16
C ILE A 104 4.77 9.37 16.49
N PHE A 105 5.31 8.15 16.60
CA PHE A 105 6.74 7.95 16.89
C PHE A 105 7.64 8.59 15.83
N LYS A 106 7.32 8.42 14.54
CA LYS A 106 8.02 9.04 13.42
C LYS A 106 7.99 10.57 13.52
N GLY A 107 6.82 11.16 13.77
CA GLY A 107 6.65 12.60 13.90
C GLY A 107 7.46 13.17 15.08
N ILE A 108 7.42 12.50 16.24
CA ILE A 108 8.26 12.85 17.40
C ILE A 108 9.74 12.81 17.02
N PHE A 109 10.19 11.74 16.37
CA PHE A 109 11.59 11.58 15.96
C PHE A 109 12.04 12.69 15.02
N ILE A 110 11.23 13.04 14.01
CA ILE A 110 11.52 14.13 13.07
C ILE A 110 11.63 15.48 13.81
N VAL A 111 10.67 15.80 14.67
CA VAL A 111 10.67 17.05 15.43
C VAL A 111 11.91 17.14 16.33
N LEU A 112 12.24 16.07 17.07
CA LEU A 112 13.44 16.02 17.91
C LEU A 112 14.72 16.17 17.09
N ASN A 113 14.84 15.44 15.99
CA ASN A 113 16.01 15.50 15.12
C ASN A 113 16.26 16.93 14.60
N ILE A 114 15.20 17.64 14.23
CA ILE A 114 15.31 19.04 13.77
C ILE A 114 15.72 19.96 14.93
N LEU A 115 15.13 19.80 16.12
CA LEU A 115 15.48 20.62 17.28
C LEU A 115 16.98 20.48 17.65
N PHE A 116 17.52 19.27 17.59
CA PHE A 116 18.93 19.02 17.90
C PHE A 116 19.88 19.42 16.78
N ASN A 117 19.49 19.26 15.50
CA ASN A 117 20.37 19.48 14.35
C ASN A 117 20.05 20.76 13.55
N ARG A 118 19.22 21.67 14.10
CA ARG A 118 18.73 22.90 13.41
C ARG A 118 19.84 23.78 12.83
N LYS A 119 21.01 23.81 13.47
CA LYS A 119 22.15 24.65 13.07
C LYS A 119 22.94 24.09 11.87
N ILE A 120 22.74 22.82 11.53
CA ILE A 120 23.56 22.10 10.55
C ILE A 120 22.89 22.11 9.16
N PHE A 121 21.55 22.05 9.09
CA PHE A 121 20.80 21.99 7.81
C PHE A 121 19.59 22.94 7.78
N PRO A 122 19.78 24.28 7.74
CA PRO A 122 18.70 25.26 7.87
C PRO A 122 17.65 25.20 6.75
N SER A 123 18.03 24.81 5.52
CA SER A 123 17.09 24.74 4.37
C SER A 123 16.10 23.56 4.44
N LEU A 124 16.40 22.52 5.22
CA LEU A 124 15.52 21.36 5.38
C LEU A 124 14.56 21.51 6.58
N VAL A 125 14.80 22.50 7.45
CA VAL A 125 14.06 22.71 8.71
C VAL A 125 12.58 22.93 8.46
N ASP A 126 12.21 23.84 7.54
CA ASP A 126 10.81 24.26 7.38
C ASP A 126 9.94 23.15 6.79
N PHE A 127 10.44 22.44 5.77
CA PHE A 127 9.73 21.34 5.14
C PHE A 127 9.62 20.12 6.06
N SER A 128 10.70 19.76 6.75
CA SER A 128 10.72 18.58 7.62
C SER A 128 9.92 18.79 8.92
N LEU A 129 9.91 20.00 9.49
CA LEU A 129 9.04 20.33 10.64
C LEU A 129 7.57 20.18 10.29
N GLY A 130 7.18 20.73 9.13
CA GLY A 130 5.82 20.58 8.62
C GLY A 130 5.42 19.11 8.52
N SER A 131 6.30 18.27 7.94
CA SER A 131 6.04 16.83 7.83
C SER A 131 5.92 16.13 9.19
N GLY A 132 6.76 16.47 10.18
CA GLY A 132 6.70 15.87 11.51
C GLY A 132 5.43 16.24 12.29
N ILE A 133 4.96 17.48 12.16
CA ILE A 133 3.69 17.93 12.75
C ILE A 133 2.51 17.24 12.07
N ILE A 134 2.52 17.13 10.74
CA ILE A 134 1.49 16.42 9.98
C ILE A 134 1.45 14.94 10.42
N ASP A 135 2.59 14.28 10.54
CA ASP A 135 2.69 12.89 10.99
C ASP A 135 2.09 12.70 12.40
N LEU A 136 2.36 13.64 13.33
CA LEU A 136 1.78 13.64 14.66
C LEU A 136 0.26 13.79 14.63
N LEU A 137 -0.26 14.77 13.90
CA LEU A 137 -1.69 15.05 13.82
C LEU A 137 -2.45 13.89 13.18
N PHE A 138 -1.94 13.36 12.06
CA PHE A 138 -2.52 12.19 11.42
C PHE A 138 -2.39 10.95 12.31
N GLY A 139 -1.26 10.75 12.96
CA GLY A 139 -1.07 9.63 13.88
C GLY A 139 -2.08 9.63 15.02
N VAL A 140 -2.31 10.78 15.65
CA VAL A 140 -3.35 10.97 16.68
C VAL A 140 -4.74 10.73 16.11
N LEU A 141 -5.04 11.26 14.92
CA LEU A 141 -6.33 11.06 14.24
C LEU A 141 -6.61 9.57 13.98
N LEU A 142 -5.62 8.82 13.48
CA LEU A 142 -5.73 7.39 13.18
C LEU A 142 -5.99 6.55 14.46
N VAL A 143 -5.34 6.90 15.57
CA VAL A 143 -5.52 6.19 16.86
C VAL A 143 -6.83 6.57 17.54
N ALA A 144 -7.22 7.85 17.48
CA ALA A 144 -8.41 8.35 18.18
C ALA A 144 -9.71 7.98 17.47
N LEU A 145 -9.73 7.97 16.13
CA LEU A 145 -10.93 7.75 15.32
C LEU A 145 -10.71 6.66 14.26
N PRO A 146 -10.35 5.42 14.65
CA PRO A 146 -9.97 4.38 13.70
C PRO A 146 -11.07 4.05 12.69
N PHE A 147 -12.35 4.09 13.10
CA PHE A 147 -13.48 3.84 12.20
C PHE A 147 -13.62 4.88 11.08
N PHE A 148 -13.41 6.16 11.41
CA PHE A 148 -13.46 7.23 10.40
C PHE A 148 -12.26 7.14 9.46
N SER A 149 -11.07 6.92 10.05
CA SER A 149 -9.82 6.74 9.30
C SER A 149 -9.86 5.55 8.34
N GLN A 150 -10.50 4.45 8.76
CA GLN A 150 -10.68 3.26 7.92
C GLN A 150 -11.39 3.62 6.61
N GLN A 151 -12.57 4.23 6.71
CA GLN A 151 -13.35 4.62 5.54
C GLN A 151 -12.59 5.60 4.65
N PHE A 152 -11.89 6.56 5.25
CA PHE A 152 -11.13 7.56 4.52
C PHE A 152 -9.96 6.96 3.73
N ILE A 153 -9.18 6.05 4.34
CA ILE A 153 -8.05 5.39 3.68
C ILE A 153 -8.53 4.56 2.49
N PHE A 154 -9.57 3.74 2.69
CA PHE A 154 -10.09 2.89 1.61
C PHE A 154 -10.77 3.70 0.51
N LEU A 155 -11.40 4.83 0.84
CA LEU A 155 -11.91 5.78 -0.15
C LEU A 155 -10.79 6.39 -0.98
N CYS A 156 -9.67 6.80 -0.37
CA CYS A 156 -8.50 7.28 -1.09
C CYS A 156 -7.94 6.22 -2.05
N ILE A 157 -7.89 4.96 -1.61
CA ILE A 157 -7.48 3.83 -2.46
C ILE A 157 -8.47 3.62 -3.61
N ALA A 158 -9.78 3.73 -3.37
CA ALA A 158 -10.79 3.61 -4.41
C ALA A 158 -10.64 4.70 -5.48
N TRP A 159 -10.43 5.96 -5.06
CA TRP A 159 -10.12 7.06 -5.97
C TRP A 159 -8.85 6.81 -6.77
N TYR A 160 -7.78 6.35 -6.12
CA TYR A 160 -6.54 6.00 -6.80
C TYR A 160 -6.77 4.93 -7.88
N ILE A 161 -7.52 3.86 -7.58
CA ILE A 161 -7.84 2.80 -8.53
C ILE A 161 -8.69 3.34 -9.69
N LEU A 162 -9.65 4.21 -9.41
CA LEU A 162 -10.47 4.85 -10.44
C LEU A 162 -9.60 5.67 -11.41
N PHE A 163 -8.74 6.54 -10.89
CA PHE A 163 -7.85 7.37 -11.71
C PHE A 163 -6.82 6.54 -12.46
N SER A 164 -6.31 5.46 -11.85
CA SER A 164 -5.44 4.51 -12.51
C SER A 164 -6.14 3.84 -13.70
N GLY A 165 -7.40 3.41 -13.52
CA GLY A 165 -8.23 2.86 -14.60
C GLY A 165 -8.44 3.85 -15.74
N ALA A 166 -8.77 5.11 -15.41
CA ALA A 166 -8.92 6.17 -16.41
C ALA A 166 -7.60 6.42 -17.19
N ASN A 167 -6.46 6.46 -16.49
CA ASN A 167 -5.15 6.60 -17.11
C ASN A 167 -4.82 5.43 -18.04
N LEU A 168 -5.17 4.19 -17.67
CA LEU A 168 -4.98 3.02 -18.53
C LEU A 168 -5.83 3.12 -19.80
N ILE A 169 -7.08 3.55 -19.71
CA ILE A 169 -7.94 3.79 -20.87
C ILE A 169 -7.33 4.86 -21.79
N LEU A 170 -6.90 5.98 -21.21
CA LEU A 170 -6.23 7.05 -21.95
C LEU A 170 -4.94 6.54 -22.63
N SER A 171 -4.15 5.73 -21.93
CA SER A 171 -2.92 5.13 -22.48
C SER A 171 -3.21 4.19 -23.64
N ALA A 172 -4.33 3.45 -23.60
CA ALA A 172 -4.76 2.60 -24.71
C ALA A 172 -5.05 3.44 -25.96
N PHE A 173 -5.79 4.54 -25.82
CA PHE A 173 -6.07 5.44 -26.94
C PHE A 173 -4.83 6.17 -27.44
N TYR A 174 -3.94 6.59 -26.54
CA TYR A 174 -2.67 7.19 -26.90
C TYR A 174 -1.80 6.22 -27.73
N PHE A 175 -1.67 4.97 -27.27
CA PHE A 175 -0.92 3.93 -27.96
C PHE A 175 -1.50 3.58 -29.34
N LYS A 176 -2.84 3.63 -29.49
CA LYS A 176 -3.51 3.44 -30.78
C LYS A 176 -3.28 4.61 -31.75
N ARG A 177 -3.08 5.83 -31.24
CA ARG A 177 -2.89 7.05 -32.05
C ARG A 177 -1.44 7.28 -32.46
N SER A 178 -0.48 6.77 -31.69
CA SER A 178 0.96 6.89 -31.98
C SER A 178 1.49 5.89 -33.00
N GLN A 179 0.60 5.16 -33.68
CA GLN A 179 0.90 4.13 -34.70
C GLN A 179 0.20 4.48 -36.00
#